data_AF-A0A1J6IU11-F1
#
_entry.id   AF-A0A1J6IU11-F1
#
_cell.length_a   1.000
_cell.length_b   1.000
_cell.length_c   1.000
_cell.angle_alpha   90.00
_cell.angle_beta   90.00
_cell.angle_gamma   90.00
#
_symmetry.space_group_name_H-M   'P 1'
#
loop_
_entity.id
_entity.type
_entity.pdbx_description
1 polymer ?
#
loop_
_entity_poly.entity_id
_entity_poly.type
_entity_poly.pdbx_seq_one_letter_code
_entity_poly.pdbx_strand_id
1 'polypeptide(L)'
;MHLLHHKIPLPFHRQPLLFNRKTIPRRLIPIHSMSTSSSQTTPHQLDQQEDEEKQALLLAQVLKYHKETKHSFTNYARGPRGLDWANQPNPFRRYVSSPLIPLLHSPFPDESSPLYSSLFKTLPFPKPISHSTISQLFYDSLALSAWKSTGFSTWSLRVNPSSGNLHPTEAYIICPPIESLSDKGFVAHYAPKEHSLEIRAQFPPGFFTRFFPENSFLIGLSSIFWREAWKYGERAFRYCNHDVGHAIAAVSMAAAGLGWDVKVLDGLGYEELEKLMGLELFPKFNIPSRPVKGTMPEIEFEHPDCALLVFPSGVNEFEVDYKELSNGISEFSGLDWKGKPNVLSKEHICWDIIYRTAEAAKKPLTMFNGSVVNPFQSSGTISESSYKDFSLRELVRKRRSAVDMDGFTEMAKETFYQMLLHCMPSGSRDGENHVRQLALPFRSLAWDSEVHAALFVHRVVGLPSGLYFLVRNENHLDDLKKATRAEFKWVKPDGCPDDLPLYELSRGDCMELSKRLSCHQDIASDGCFSVGMIAHFEPTLRNKGSWMYPRLFWETGVLGQVLYLEAHAVGISATGIGCFFDDPVHEVLGLKGSEFQSLYHFTVGGPVVDKRIMSLPAYPGPSVDA
;
A
#
# COMPACT_ATOMS: atom_id res chain seq x y z
N MET A 1 -17.19 -3.20 -28.52
CA MET A 1 -18.58 -3.63 -28.28
C MET A 1 -19.39 -2.38 -27.92
N HIS A 2 -20.35 -1.99 -28.75
CA HIS A 2 -21.15 -0.76 -28.61
C HIS A 2 -22.22 -0.91 -27.52
N LEU A 3 -22.41 0.11 -26.67
CA LEU A 3 -23.64 0.29 -25.90
C LEU A 3 -24.04 1.77 -25.84
N LEU A 4 -25.34 1.99 -26.05
CA LEU A 4 -26.04 3.23 -26.33
C LEU A 4 -26.31 4.08 -25.08
N HIS A 5 -26.16 5.40 -25.19
CA HIS A 5 -26.60 6.38 -24.20
C HIS A 5 -27.99 6.93 -24.55
N HIS A 6 -28.97 6.74 -23.66
CA HIS A 6 -30.21 7.51 -23.67
C HIS A 6 -30.17 8.63 -22.62
N LYS A 7 -30.30 9.87 -23.10
CA LYS A 7 -30.56 11.09 -22.31
C LYS A 7 -32.06 11.33 -22.22
N ILE A 8 -32.55 11.74 -21.05
CA ILE A 8 -33.90 12.34 -20.87
C ILE A 8 -33.71 13.66 -20.07
N PRO A 9 -34.38 14.78 -20.45
CA PRO A 9 -34.19 16.09 -19.84
C PRO A 9 -35.19 16.34 -18.69
N LEU A 10 -34.81 17.19 -17.72
CA LEU A 10 -35.75 17.76 -16.73
C LEU A 10 -35.60 19.29 -16.69
N PRO A 11 -36.70 20.06 -16.62
CA PRO A 11 -36.69 21.50 -16.76
C PRO A 11 -36.55 22.25 -15.43
N PHE A 12 -36.01 23.47 -15.55
CA PHE A 12 -35.92 24.50 -14.52
C PHE A 12 -37.30 25.06 -14.11
N HIS A 13 -37.48 25.36 -12.82
CA HIS A 13 -38.10 26.62 -12.40
C HIS A 13 -37.73 27.02 -10.96
N ARG A 14 -37.24 28.26 -10.81
CA ARG A 14 -37.11 29.01 -9.56
C ARG A 14 -38.27 30.00 -9.47
N GLN A 15 -38.77 30.27 -8.26
CA GLN A 15 -39.03 31.65 -7.79
C GLN A 15 -39.13 31.72 -6.25
N PRO A 16 -38.86 32.90 -5.63
CA PRO A 16 -38.52 33.04 -4.22
C PRO A 16 -39.66 33.60 -3.35
N LEU A 17 -39.59 33.40 -2.04
CA LEU A 17 -40.48 34.05 -1.07
C LEU A 17 -39.68 34.84 -0.02
N LEU A 18 -39.88 36.15 -0.05
CA LEU A 18 -39.55 37.15 0.97
C LEU A 18 -40.61 37.12 2.07
N PHE A 19 -40.23 37.14 3.35
CA PHE A 19 -40.98 37.79 4.45
C PHE A 19 -39.99 38.06 5.60
N ASN A 20 -39.59 39.30 5.90
CA ASN A 20 -40.25 40.45 6.53
C ASN A 20 -40.05 40.49 8.06
N ARG A 21 -39.37 41.56 8.50
CA ARG A 21 -39.05 41.90 9.90
C ARG A 21 -40.31 42.31 10.65
N LYS A 22 -40.48 41.83 11.89
CA LYS A 22 -41.32 42.48 12.91
C LYS A 22 -40.61 42.52 14.27
N THR A 23 -40.62 43.72 14.84
CA THR A 23 -40.11 44.17 16.14
C THR A 23 -41.19 44.08 17.22
N ILE A 24 -40.90 43.57 18.43
CA ILE A 24 -41.54 43.91 19.74
C ILE A 24 -40.53 43.56 20.89
N PRO A 25 -40.70 43.98 22.17
CA PRO A 25 -40.19 45.21 22.80
C PRO A 25 -39.15 44.99 23.93
N ARG A 26 -38.51 46.10 24.33
CA ARG A 26 -37.47 46.22 25.38
C ARG A 26 -37.92 45.70 26.77
N ARG A 27 -37.08 44.84 27.37
CA ARG A 27 -36.99 44.62 28.82
C ARG A 27 -35.64 45.16 29.33
N LEU A 28 -35.69 45.95 30.39
CA LEU A 28 -34.54 46.48 31.13
C LEU A 28 -33.76 45.33 31.78
N ILE A 29 -32.44 45.30 31.57
CA ILE A 29 -31.48 44.39 32.23
C ILE A 29 -30.43 45.27 32.94
N PRO A 30 -30.00 44.95 34.17
CA PRO A 30 -29.13 45.81 34.98
C PRO A 30 -27.71 45.89 34.38
N ILE A 31 -27.10 47.06 34.53
CA ILE A 31 -25.71 47.34 34.17
C ILE A 31 -24.81 46.54 35.12
N HIS A 32 -24.25 45.43 34.64
CA HIS A 32 -23.04 44.86 35.21
C HIS A 32 -21.84 45.35 34.41
N SER A 33 -20.91 45.97 35.13
CA SER A 33 -19.63 46.47 34.66
C SER A 33 -18.87 45.43 33.84
N MET A 34 -18.44 45.83 32.65
CA MET A 34 -17.46 45.07 31.88
C MET A 34 -16.13 45.02 32.65
N SER A 35 -15.76 43.84 33.13
CA SER A 35 -14.37 43.49 33.32
C SER A 35 -13.91 42.78 32.05
N THR A 36 -13.28 43.52 31.14
CA THR A 36 -12.44 42.92 30.10
C THR A 36 -11.23 42.30 30.80
N SER A 37 -11.33 41.04 31.20
CA SER A 37 -10.14 40.25 31.48
C SER A 37 -9.48 39.97 30.13
N SER A 38 -8.53 40.81 29.75
CA SER A 38 -7.55 40.45 28.74
C SER A 38 -6.76 39.27 29.31
N SER A 39 -7.19 38.05 29.02
CA SER A 39 -6.33 36.88 29.16
C SER A 39 -5.16 37.09 28.21
N GLN A 40 -4.02 37.52 28.74
CA GLN A 40 -2.77 37.54 28.01
C GLN A 40 -2.41 36.07 27.74
N THR A 41 -2.78 35.58 26.55
CA THR A 41 -2.27 34.31 26.02
C THR A 41 -0.76 34.44 25.89
N THR A 42 -0.04 33.55 26.57
CA THR A 42 1.43 33.53 26.52
C THR A 42 1.89 33.07 25.13
N PRO A 43 3.10 33.45 24.65
CA PRO A 43 3.61 33.05 23.34
C PRO A 43 3.57 31.53 23.11
N HIS A 44 3.85 30.74 24.15
CA HIS A 44 3.79 29.28 24.12
C HIS A 44 2.36 28.72 23.97
N GLN A 45 1.33 29.42 24.46
CA GLN A 45 -0.07 29.02 24.26
C GLN A 45 -0.57 29.39 22.85
N LEU A 46 -0.04 30.48 22.27
CA LEU A 46 -0.33 30.86 20.89
C LEU A 46 0.30 29.85 19.91
N ASP A 47 1.57 29.47 20.12
CA ASP A 47 2.26 28.48 19.28
C ASP A 47 1.56 27.11 19.32
N GLN A 48 1.12 26.66 20.50
CA GLN A 48 0.37 25.40 20.63
C GLN A 48 -1.00 25.46 19.95
N GLN A 49 -1.70 26.59 20.05
CA GLN A 49 -3.01 26.76 19.43
C GLN A 49 -2.90 26.81 17.89
N GLU A 50 -1.85 27.45 17.35
CA GLU A 50 -1.56 27.46 15.91
C GLU A 50 -1.20 26.06 15.39
N ASP A 51 -0.41 25.28 16.13
CA ASP A 51 -0.08 23.90 15.77
C ASP A 51 -1.30 22.97 15.79
N GLU A 52 -2.18 23.10 16.79
CA GLU A 52 -3.45 22.35 16.85
C GLU A 52 -4.38 22.71 15.68
N GLU A 53 -4.52 24.00 15.34
CA GLU A 53 -5.32 24.45 14.20
C GLU A 53 -4.76 23.92 12.88
N LYS A 54 -3.44 23.95 12.71
CA LYS A 54 -2.76 23.37 11.55
C LYS A 54 -3.01 21.87 11.46
N GLN A 55 -2.84 21.11 12.54
CA GLN A 55 -3.11 19.66 12.54
C GLN A 55 -4.58 19.35 12.22
N ALA A 56 -5.52 20.14 12.73
CA ALA A 56 -6.93 20.01 12.41
C ALA A 56 -7.23 20.25 10.92
N LEU A 57 -6.57 21.23 10.28
CA LEU A 57 -6.69 21.48 8.84
C LEU A 57 -6.12 20.33 7.99
N LEU A 58 -4.96 19.79 8.37
CA LEU A 58 -4.37 18.64 7.68
C LEU A 58 -5.27 17.40 7.78
N LEU A 59 -5.79 17.12 8.99
CA LEU A 59 -6.76 16.06 9.22
C LEU A 59 -8.03 16.27 8.38
N ALA A 60 -8.58 17.48 8.36
CA ALA A 60 -9.76 17.79 7.57
C ALA A 60 -9.52 17.56 6.06
N GLN A 61 -8.34 17.88 5.54
CA GLN A 61 -7.99 17.65 4.14
C GLN A 61 -7.95 16.16 3.78
N VAL A 62 -7.34 15.30 4.60
CA VAL A 62 -7.29 13.85 4.33
C VAL A 62 -8.67 13.20 4.47
N LEU A 63 -9.48 13.61 5.45
CA LEU A 63 -10.86 13.14 5.61
C LEU A 63 -11.75 13.59 4.43
N LYS A 64 -11.57 14.83 3.97
CA LYS A 64 -12.25 15.35 2.77
C LYS A 64 -11.90 14.52 1.54
N TYR A 65 -10.61 14.27 1.30
CA TYR A 65 -10.18 13.44 0.18
C TYR A 65 -10.77 12.03 0.25
N HIS A 66 -10.75 11.41 1.43
CA HIS A 66 -11.35 10.10 1.61
C HIS A 66 -12.83 10.13 1.20
N LYS A 67 -13.60 11.08 1.74
CA LYS A 67 -15.03 11.23 1.42
C LYS A 67 -15.29 11.47 -0.07
N GLU A 68 -14.56 12.38 -0.70
CA GLU A 68 -14.78 12.77 -2.11
C GLU A 68 -14.36 11.67 -3.11
N THR A 69 -13.46 10.78 -2.71
CA THR A 69 -12.97 9.68 -3.56
C THR A 69 -13.68 8.35 -3.33
N LYS A 70 -14.76 8.33 -2.55
CA LYS A 70 -15.64 7.16 -2.40
C LYS A 70 -16.39 6.86 -3.69
N HIS A 71 -16.72 5.59 -3.91
CA HIS A 71 -17.78 5.22 -4.85
C HIS A 71 -19.09 4.99 -4.10
N SER A 72 -20.20 5.29 -4.77
CA SER A 72 -21.57 5.03 -4.34
C SER A 72 -22.35 4.40 -5.47
N PHE A 73 -23.52 3.80 -5.18
CA PHE A 73 -24.37 3.21 -6.23
C PHE A 73 -24.81 4.21 -7.31
N THR A 74 -24.92 5.49 -6.97
CA THR A 74 -25.40 6.53 -7.87
C THR A 74 -24.28 7.35 -8.52
N ASN A 75 -23.08 7.32 -7.96
CA ASN A 75 -21.95 8.08 -8.47
C ASN A 75 -20.60 7.45 -8.13
N TYR A 76 -19.72 7.38 -9.12
CA TYR A 76 -18.32 7.00 -8.94
C TYR A 76 -17.48 8.24 -8.60
N ALA A 77 -16.35 8.04 -7.90
CA ALA A 77 -15.32 9.06 -7.76
C ALA A 77 -14.93 9.65 -9.12
N ARG A 78 -14.58 10.94 -9.15
CA ARG A 78 -14.33 11.63 -10.41
C ARG A 78 -13.07 11.09 -11.07
N GLY A 79 -13.24 10.65 -12.32
CA GLY A 79 -12.19 10.16 -13.18
C GLY A 79 -12.18 10.86 -14.54
N PRO A 80 -11.21 10.51 -15.40
CA PRO A 80 -11.21 10.96 -16.79
C PRO A 80 -12.49 10.49 -17.52
N ARG A 81 -12.99 11.28 -18.48
CA ARG A 81 -14.21 10.95 -19.26
C ARG A 81 -13.94 9.96 -20.41
N GLY A 82 -13.07 8.98 -20.17
CA GLY A 82 -12.52 8.06 -21.17
C GLY A 82 -10.99 7.96 -21.06
N LEU A 83 -10.41 6.87 -21.54
CA LEU A 83 -8.96 6.64 -21.51
C LEU A 83 -8.33 7.11 -22.82
N ASP A 84 -7.37 8.02 -22.71
CA ASP A 84 -6.51 8.45 -23.81
C ASP A 84 -5.29 7.55 -23.90
N TRP A 85 -5.46 6.41 -24.59
CA TRP A 85 -4.43 5.39 -24.77
C TRP A 85 -3.18 5.89 -25.52
N ALA A 86 -3.33 6.92 -26.37
CA ALA A 86 -2.19 7.51 -27.09
C ALA A 86 -1.28 8.35 -26.17
N ASN A 87 -1.80 8.73 -25.00
CA ASN A 87 -1.12 9.51 -23.97
C ASN A 87 -0.93 8.71 -22.66
N GLN A 88 -1.04 7.38 -22.71
CA GLN A 88 -0.77 6.53 -21.56
C GLN A 88 0.65 6.81 -21.03
N PRO A 89 0.81 7.05 -19.71
CA PRO A 89 2.11 7.29 -19.11
C PRO A 89 3.06 6.12 -19.39
N ASN A 90 4.30 6.43 -19.78
CA ASN A 90 5.33 5.41 -19.86
C ASN A 90 5.48 4.72 -18.49
N PRO A 91 5.32 3.38 -18.42
CA PRO A 91 5.41 2.65 -17.15
C PRO A 91 6.85 2.50 -16.66
N PHE A 92 7.85 3.07 -17.36
CA PHE A 92 9.26 2.98 -17.04
C PHE A 92 9.88 4.38 -16.90
N ARG A 93 10.17 4.78 -15.66
CA ARG A 93 11.05 5.92 -15.38
C ARG A 93 12.46 5.54 -15.78
N ARG A 94 13.18 6.48 -16.38
CA ARG A 94 14.60 6.39 -16.70
C ARG A 94 15.26 7.71 -16.34
N TYR A 95 16.46 7.63 -15.76
CA TYR A 95 17.34 8.77 -15.58
C TYR A 95 18.38 8.80 -16.69
N VAL A 96 17.99 9.44 -17.80
CA VAL A 96 18.78 9.53 -19.03
C VAL A 96 20.15 10.13 -18.72
N SER A 97 21.21 9.47 -19.19
CA SER A 97 22.62 9.82 -18.97
C SER A 97 23.21 9.43 -17.59
N SER A 98 22.45 8.79 -16.70
CA SER A 98 23.04 8.09 -15.55
C SER A 98 23.82 6.85 -16.00
N PRO A 99 24.98 6.53 -15.39
CA PRO A 99 25.64 5.25 -15.61
C PRO A 99 24.69 4.09 -15.31
N LEU A 100 24.52 3.19 -16.28
CA LEU A 100 23.63 2.03 -16.18
C LEU A 100 24.47 0.77 -15.93
N ILE A 101 24.24 0.11 -14.80
CA ILE A 101 24.93 -1.13 -14.42
C ILE A 101 23.93 -2.28 -14.47
N PRO A 102 24.15 -3.29 -15.33
CA PRO A 102 23.24 -4.43 -15.42
C PRO A 102 23.25 -5.27 -14.15
N LEU A 103 22.07 -5.73 -13.73
CA LEU A 103 21.94 -6.80 -12.76
C LEU A 103 21.99 -8.16 -13.47
N LEU A 104 22.18 -9.22 -12.70
CA LEU A 104 22.36 -10.57 -13.22
C LEU A 104 21.01 -11.18 -13.61
N HIS A 105 20.93 -11.70 -14.83
CA HIS A 105 19.83 -12.56 -15.23
C HIS A 105 20.06 -13.97 -14.68
N SER A 106 19.59 -14.23 -13.46
CA SER A 106 19.71 -15.56 -12.84
C SER A 106 18.85 -16.59 -13.60
N PRO A 107 19.38 -17.81 -13.86
CA PRO A 107 18.59 -18.87 -14.47
C PRO A 107 17.44 -19.29 -13.53
N PHE A 108 16.34 -19.73 -14.14
CA PHE A 108 15.18 -20.27 -13.45
C PHE A 108 15.01 -21.73 -13.92
N PRO A 109 14.88 -22.73 -13.00
CA PRO A 109 14.76 -22.61 -11.54
C PRO A 109 16.10 -22.38 -10.81
N ASP A 110 16.01 -21.92 -9.55
CA ASP A 110 17.16 -21.79 -8.63
C ASP A 110 16.95 -22.70 -7.42
N GLU A 111 17.78 -23.75 -7.35
CA GLU A 111 17.74 -24.75 -6.30
C GLU A 111 18.13 -24.19 -4.91
N SER A 112 18.71 -22.98 -4.84
CA SER A 112 19.10 -22.35 -3.59
C SER A 112 18.00 -21.51 -2.92
N SER A 113 16.84 -21.33 -3.57
CA SER A 113 15.71 -20.60 -2.97
C SER A 113 15.03 -21.45 -1.89
N PRO A 114 14.77 -20.92 -0.69
CA PRO A 114 14.03 -21.65 0.34
C PRO A 114 12.58 -21.90 -0.08
N LEU A 115 11.94 -22.90 0.55
CA LEU A 115 10.49 -23.12 0.42
C LEU A 115 9.72 -21.94 0.99
N TYR A 116 8.68 -21.49 0.31
CA TYR A 116 7.85 -20.38 0.78
C TYR A 116 7.30 -20.61 2.20
N SER A 117 6.77 -21.80 2.46
CA SER A 117 6.20 -22.19 3.76
C SER A 117 7.22 -22.14 4.89
N SER A 118 8.48 -22.51 4.63
CA SER A 118 9.53 -22.54 5.66
C SER A 118 9.86 -21.17 6.25
N LEU A 119 9.67 -20.09 5.47
CA LEU A 119 9.99 -18.72 5.90
C LEU A 119 9.13 -18.23 7.07
N PHE A 120 7.91 -18.76 7.20
CA PHE A 120 7.02 -18.43 8.33
C PHE A 120 7.43 -19.14 9.63
N LYS A 121 8.36 -20.10 9.58
CA LYS A 121 8.87 -20.81 10.75
C LYS A 121 10.27 -20.35 11.15
N THR A 122 11.14 -20.17 10.18
CA THR A 122 12.53 -19.73 10.40
C THR A 122 13.09 -19.06 9.16
N LEU A 123 13.99 -18.10 9.36
CA LEU A 123 14.73 -17.47 8.26
C LEU A 123 16.01 -18.26 7.95
N PRO A 124 16.44 -18.32 6.67
CA PRO A 124 17.75 -18.87 6.33
C PRO A 124 18.87 -17.98 6.86
N PHE A 125 20.10 -18.50 6.89
CA PHE A 125 21.27 -17.69 7.27
C PHE A 125 21.43 -16.48 6.34
N PRO A 126 21.72 -15.28 6.87
CA PRO A 126 21.88 -14.07 6.07
C PRO A 126 23.03 -14.23 5.06
N LYS A 127 22.71 -14.03 3.78
CA LYS A 127 23.73 -13.94 2.73
C LYS A 127 24.46 -12.58 2.80
N PRO A 128 25.74 -12.48 2.39
CA PRO A 128 26.42 -11.19 2.33
C PRO A 128 25.83 -10.28 1.24
N ILE A 129 26.00 -8.96 1.39
CA ILE A 129 25.67 -8.01 0.32
C ILE A 129 26.67 -8.15 -0.83
N SER A 130 26.17 -8.34 -2.04
CA SER A 130 26.97 -8.55 -3.25
C SER A 130 26.15 -8.19 -4.49
N HIS A 131 26.81 -8.03 -5.64
CA HIS A 131 26.09 -7.83 -6.91
C HIS A 131 25.03 -8.91 -7.15
N SER A 132 25.34 -10.18 -6.86
CA SER A 132 24.42 -11.29 -7.02
C SER A 132 23.22 -11.24 -6.08
N THR A 133 23.43 -10.92 -4.80
CA THR A 133 22.32 -10.90 -3.82
C THR A 133 21.43 -9.66 -3.98
N ILE A 134 22.01 -8.52 -4.37
CA ILE A 134 21.23 -7.32 -4.77
C ILE A 134 20.43 -7.59 -6.05
N SER A 135 21.05 -8.23 -7.04
CA SER A 135 20.36 -8.66 -8.26
C SER A 135 19.15 -9.54 -7.95
N GLN A 136 19.35 -10.56 -7.12
CA GLN A 136 18.30 -11.48 -6.69
C GLN A 136 17.17 -10.74 -5.96
N LEU A 137 17.49 -9.84 -5.02
CA LEU A 137 16.49 -9.09 -4.28
C LEU A 137 15.55 -8.35 -5.23
N PHE A 138 16.08 -7.58 -6.18
CA PHE A 138 15.28 -6.85 -7.16
C PHE A 138 14.51 -7.79 -8.11
N TYR A 139 15.12 -8.90 -8.51
CA TYR A 139 14.51 -9.90 -9.39
C TYR A 139 13.28 -10.58 -8.75
N ASP A 140 13.35 -10.84 -7.45
CA ASP A 140 12.32 -11.54 -6.67
C ASP A 140 11.31 -10.58 -6.02
N SER A 141 11.45 -9.25 -6.17
CA SER A 141 10.55 -8.25 -5.55
C SER A 141 9.91 -7.24 -6.52
N LEU A 142 10.69 -6.60 -7.39
CA LEU A 142 10.27 -5.40 -8.13
C LEU A 142 10.49 -5.50 -9.65
N ALA A 143 11.16 -6.55 -10.12
CA ALA A 143 11.41 -6.83 -11.53
C ALA A 143 10.15 -7.12 -12.34
N LEU A 144 10.29 -7.07 -13.67
CA LEU A 144 9.34 -7.69 -14.57
C LEU A 144 9.24 -9.19 -14.28
N SER A 145 8.02 -9.72 -14.23
CA SER A 145 7.73 -11.14 -13.98
C SER A 145 7.35 -11.89 -15.26
N ALA A 146 6.77 -11.20 -16.25
CA ALA A 146 6.46 -11.69 -17.58
C ALA A 146 6.04 -10.53 -18.48
N TRP A 147 5.99 -10.77 -19.79
CA TRP A 147 5.18 -9.98 -20.70
C TRP A 147 3.94 -10.77 -21.13
N LYS A 148 2.85 -10.07 -21.39
CA LYS A 148 1.62 -10.63 -21.92
C LYS A 148 1.32 -10.00 -23.27
N SER A 149 0.80 -10.79 -24.19
CA SER A 149 0.43 -10.32 -25.52
C SER A 149 -0.88 -10.94 -25.99
N THR A 150 -1.75 -10.12 -26.58
CA THR A 150 -2.95 -10.55 -27.30
C THR A 150 -3.27 -9.58 -28.42
N GLY A 151 -3.49 -10.11 -29.63
CA GLY A 151 -3.66 -9.28 -30.83
C GLY A 151 -2.45 -8.36 -31.06
N PHE A 152 -2.69 -7.05 -31.03
CA PHE A 152 -1.68 -6.01 -31.21
C PHE A 152 -1.21 -5.36 -29.90
N SER A 153 -1.66 -5.86 -28.75
CA SER A 153 -1.36 -5.28 -27.44
C SER A 153 -0.38 -6.17 -26.69
N THR A 154 0.70 -5.55 -26.20
CA THR A 154 1.71 -6.20 -25.34
C THR A 154 1.91 -5.34 -24.09
N TRP A 155 1.93 -5.96 -22.92
CA TRP A 155 2.13 -5.27 -21.64
C TRP A 155 3.01 -6.09 -20.70
N SER A 156 3.83 -5.39 -19.92
CA SER A 156 4.68 -6.00 -18.91
C SER A 156 3.90 -6.24 -17.63
N LEU A 157 4.21 -7.33 -16.93
CA LEU A 157 3.79 -7.57 -15.56
C LEU A 157 5.00 -7.50 -14.64
N ARG A 158 4.80 -7.07 -13.39
CA ARG A 158 5.84 -7.07 -12.35
C ARG A 158 5.57 -8.14 -11.28
N VAL A 159 6.56 -8.38 -10.44
CA VAL A 159 6.42 -9.28 -9.29
C VAL A 159 5.38 -8.75 -8.31
N ASN A 160 5.49 -7.48 -7.92
CA ASN A 160 4.43 -6.78 -7.18
C ASN A 160 3.27 -6.38 -8.11
N PRO A 161 2.00 -6.58 -7.68
CA PRO A 161 0.83 -6.13 -8.42
C PRO A 161 0.74 -4.61 -8.44
N SER A 162 -0.07 -4.09 -9.37
CA SER A 162 -0.38 -2.67 -9.46
C SER A 162 -1.77 -2.45 -10.00
N SER A 163 -2.46 -1.44 -9.46
CA SER A 163 -3.80 -1.06 -9.90
C SER A 163 -3.82 -0.75 -11.40
N GLY A 164 -4.56 -1.56 -12.16
CA GLY A 164 -4.64 -1.38 -13.62
C GLY A 164 -3.32 -1.60 -14.37
N ASN A 165 -2.31 -2.20 -13.72
CA ASN A 165 -0.98 -2.44 -14.27
C ASN A 165 -0.26 -1.14 -14.70
N LEU A 166 -0.35 -0.09 -13.88
CA LEU A 166 0.19 1.26 -14.16
C LEU A 166 1.54 1.54 -13.48
N HIS A 167 1.85 0.80 -12.41
CA HIS A 167 3.12 0.80 -11.69
C HIS A 167 3.60 2.21 -11.30
N PRO A 168 2.90 2.94 -10.41
CA PRO A 168 3.32 4.27 -9.93
C PRO A 168 4.61 4.23 -9.11
N THR A 169 4.90 3.09 -8.46
CA THR A 169 6.02 2.95 -7.53
C THR A 169 7.36 2.80 -8.27
N GLU A 170 8.30 3.68 -7.97
CA GLU A 170 9.72 3.60 -8.33
C GLU A 170 10.57 3.19 -7.12
N ALA A 171 11.74 2.62 -7.39
CA ALA A 171 12.62 2.10 -6.35
C ALA A 171 14.05 2.60 -6.51
N TYR A 172 14.68 2.84 -5.38
CA TYR A 172 16.06 3.29 -5.24
C TYR A 172 16.80 2.33 -4.32
N ILE A 173 18.10 2.14 -4.57
CA ILE A 173 19.01 1.50 -3.62
C ILE A 173 20.03 2.53 -3.17
N ILE A 174 20.23 2.62 -1.85
CA ILE A 174 21.30 3.38 -1.20
C ILE A 174 22.15 2.36 -0.47
N CYS A 175 23.41 2.24 -0.84
CA CYS A 175 24.22 1.09 -0.43
C CYS A 175 25.67 1.49 -0.15
N PRO A 176 26.38 0.82 0.78
CA PRO A 176 27.85 0.89 0.83
C PRO A 176 28.47 0.41 -0.50
N PRO A 177 29.80 0.57 -0.67
CA PRO A 177 30.49 -0.02 -1.82
C PRO A 177 30.17 -1.51 -1.98
N ILE A 178 29.86 -1.92 -3.21
CA ILE A 178 29.67 -3.32 -3.58
C ILE A 178 30.58 -3.60 -4.77
N GLU A 179 31.42 -4.63 -4.64
CA GLU A 179 32.28 -5.10 -5.71
C GLU A 179 31.47 -5.34 -7.00
N SER A 180 32.02 -4.93 -8.14
CA SER A 180 31.38 -4.97 -9.47
C SER A 180 30.22 -3.97 -9.69
N LEU A 181 29.74 -3.28 -8.65
CA LEU A 181 28.75 -2.20 -8.78
C LEU A 181 29.39 -0.81 -8.63
N SER A 182 30.10 -0.57 -7.53
CA SER A 182 30.73 0.73 -7.24
C SER A 182 31.80 0.57 -6.16
N ASP A 183 32.93 1.26 -6.34
CA ASP A 183 34.03 1.37 -5.36
C ASP A 183 33.71 2.32 -4.19
N LYS A 184 32.67 3.13 -4.34
CA LYS A 184 32.13 4.06 -3.33
C LYS A 184 30.71 3.69 -2.96
N GLY A 185 30.23 4.20 -1.81
CA GLY A 185 28.82 4.18 -1.49
C GLY A 185 28.03 4.93 -2.57
N PHE A 186 26.83 4.47 -2.90
CA PHE A 186 26.08 5.00 -4.04
C PHE A 186 24.58 5.01 -3.81
N VAL A 187 23.91 5.93 -4.52
CA VAL A 187 22.46 5.96 -4.71
C VAL A 187 22.19 5.59 -6.16
N ALA A 188 21.30 4.62 -6.39
CA ALA A 188 20.89 4.24 -7.73
C ALA A 188 19.37 4.07 -7.84
N HIS A 189 18.81 4.52 -8.96
CA HIS A 189 17.44 4.20 -9.35
C HIS A 189 17.42 2.80 -9.99
N TYR A 190 16.45 1.96 -9.62
CA TYR A 190 16.28 0.65 -10.24
C TYR A 190 15.45 0.78 -11.52
N ALA A 191 16.03 0.44 -12.67
CA ALA A 191 15.37 0.43 -13.97
C ALA A 191 14.80 -0.97 -14.26
N PRO A 192 13.49 -1.21 -14.02
CA PRO A 192 12.93 -2.56 -14.05
C PRO A 192 12.84 -3.14 -15.47
N LYS A 193 12.75 -2.31 -16.52
CA LYS A 193 12.69 -2.80 -17.90
C LYS A 193 14.00 -3.47 -18.31
N GLU A 194 15.12 -2.88 -17.92
CA GLU A 194 16.47 -3.35 -18.23
C GLU A 194 17.05 -4.28 -17.16
N HIS A 195 16.34 -4.48 -16.05
CA HIS A 195 16.87 -5.13 -14.84
C HIS A 195 18.26 -4.58 -14.47
N SER A 196 18.33 -3.27 -14.25
CA SER A 196 19.61 -2.56 -14.13
C SER A 196 19.53 -1.46 -13.07
N LEU A 197 20.69 -0.99 -12.61
CA LEU A 197 20.83 0.14 -11.68
C LEU A 197 21.35 1.37 -12.43
N GLU A 198 20.60 2.47 -12.37
CA GLU A 198 21.03 3.79 -12.83
C GLU A 198 21.71 4.51 -11.67
N ILE A 199 23.04 4.57 -11.66
CA ILE A 199 23.79 5.25 -10.60
C ILE A 199 23.51 6.75 -10.67
N ARG A 200 22.83 7.25 -9.64
CA ARG A 200 22.40 8.64 -9.53
C ARG A 200 23.44 9.47 -8.81
N ALA A 201 24.04 8.97 -7.74
CA ALA A 201 25.06 9.68 -6.98
C ALA A 201 26.02 8.70 -6.29
N GLN A 202 27.20 9.18 -5.91
CA GLN A 202 28.15 8.47 -5.05
C GLN A 202 28.44 9.33 -3.83
N PHE A 203 28.59 8.71 -2.65
CA PHE A 203 28.88 9.40 -1.39
C PHE A 203 30.11 8.80 -0.69
N PRO A 204 30.78 9.58 0.20
CA PRO A 204 31.96 9.12 0.93
C PRO A 204 31.70 7.90 1.81
N PRO A 205 32.74 7.10 2.14
CA PRO A 205 32.60 5.98 3.07
C PRO A 205 32.19 6.45 4.47
N GLY A 206 31.56 5.57 5.25
CA GLY A 206 31.26 5.79 6.67
C GLY A 206 29.78 6.02 6.99
N PHE A 207 28.93 6.39 6.01
CA PHE A 207 27.50 6.62 6.25
C PHE A 207 26.83 5.38 6.87
N PHE A 208 26.97 4.21 6.24
CA PHE A 208 26.32 2.99 6.74
C PHE A 208 26.87 2.51 8.08
N THR A 209 28.20 2.45 8.23
CA THR A 209 28.84 2.01 9.49
C THR A 209 28.55 2.93 10.66
N ARG A 210 28.15 4.18 10.40
CA ARG A 210 27.75 5.14 11.43
C ARG A 210 26.33 4.91 11.94
N PHE A 211 25.40 4.55 11.05
CA PHE A 211 23.97 4.55 11.38
C PHE A 211 23.33 3.16 11.44
N PHE A 212 23.95 2.14 10.85
CA PHE A 212 23.35 0.83 10.66
C PHE A 212 24.35 -0.30 10.92
N PRO A 213 23.85 -1.52 11.23
CA PRO A 213 24.69 -2.70 11.33
C PRO A 213 25.46 -2.99 10.04
N GLU A 214 26.57 -3.73 10.15
CA GLU A 214 27.29 -4.23 8.97
C GLU A 214 26.37 -5.04 8.04
N ASN A 215 26.68 -5.03 6.74
CA ASN A 215 25.86 -5.65 5.69
C ASN A 215 24.42 -5.09 5.57
N SER A 216 24.19 -3.86 6.02
CA SER A 216 22.91 -3.16 5.81
C SER A 216 22.94 -2.24 4.59
N PHE A 217 21.78 -2.04 3.98
CA PHE A 217 21.54 -1.07 2.91
C PHE A 217 20.09 -0.57 2.96
N LEU A 218 19.76 0.46 2.17
CA LEU A 218 18.40 0.99 2.10
C LEU A 218 17.78 0.74 0.73
N ILE A 219 16.48 0.44 0.72
CA ILE A 219 15.62 0.54 -0.45
C ILE A 219 14.70 1.73 -0.26
N GLY A 220 14.83 2.76 -1.10
CA GLY A 220 13.89 3.88 -1.15
C GLY A 220 12.73 3.58 -2.10
N LEU A 221 11.50 3.90 -1.69
CA LEU A 221 10.31 3.83 -2.53
C LEU A 221 9.73 5.23 -2.75
N SER A 222 9.29 5.50 -3.97
CA SER A 222 8.60 6.73 -4.33
C SER A 222 7.46 6.45 -5.30
N SER A 223 6.53 7.39 -5.46
CA SER A 223 5.35 7.25 -6.30
C SER A 223 5.23 8.39 -7.30
N ILE A 224 4.88 8.03 -8.55
CA ILE A 224 4.51 8.98 -9.59
C ILE A 224 2.99 8.96 -9.73
N PHE A 225 2.32 9.84 -8.98
CA PHE A 225 0.85 9.85 -8.90
C PHE A 225 0.16 9.99 -10.26
N TRP A 226 0.80 10.66 -11.21
CA TRP A 226 0.27 10.83 -12.57
C TRP A 226 -0.04 9.49 -13.26
N ARG A 227 0.76 8.44 -13.03
CA ARG A 227 0.54 7.13 -13.65
C ARG A 227 -0.85 6.56 -13.32
N GLU A 228 -1.21 6.57 -12.05
CA GLU A 228 -2.54 6.15 -11.58
C GLU A 228 -3.62 7.17 -11.96
N ALA A 229 -3.33 8.47 -11.84
CA ALA A 229 -4.29 9.55 -12.09
C ALA A 229 -4.76 9.61 -13.55
N TRP A 230 -3.93 9.19 -14.50
CA TRP A 230 -4.28 9.05 -15.90
C TRP A 230 -5.51 8.13 -16.11
N LYS A 231 -5.64 7.06 -15.32
CA LYS A 231 -6.77 6.11 -15.40
C LYS A 231 -7.86 6.38 -14.38
N TYR A 232 -7.46 6.63 -13.13
CA TYR A 232 -8.37 6.59 -11.99
C TYR A 232 -8.75 7.96 -11.42
N GLY A 233 -8.22 9.04 -12.02
CA GLY A 233 -8.47 10.41 -11.59
C GLY A 233 -8.24 10.61 -10.10
N GLU A 234 -9.22 11.18 -9.40
CA GLU A 234 -9.06 11.58 -7.99
C GLU A 234 -8.72 10.39 -7.06
N ARG A 235 -9.09 9.15 -7.41
CA ARG A 235 -8.83 7.97 -6.56
C ARG A 235 -7.38 7.48 -6.62
N ALA A 236 -6.55 8.02 -7.52
CA ALA A 236 -5.18 7.59 -7.75
C ALA A 236 -4.27 7.62 -6.51
N PHE A 237 -4.47 8.58 -5.59
CA PHE A 237 -3.65 8.61 -4.37
C PHE A 237 -3.95 7.42 -3.44
N ARG A 238 -5.15 6.82 -3.49
CA ARG A 238 -5.42 5.55 -2.78
C ARG A 238 -4.61 4.42 -3.41
N TYR A 239 -4.67 4.30 -4.73
CA TYR A 239 -4.05 3.21 -5.48
C TYR A 239 -2.53 3.24 -5.44
N CYS A 240 -1.91 4.42 -5.53
CA CYS A 240 -0.46 4.55 -5.33
C CYS A 240 -0.03 3.98 -3.98
N ASN A 241 -0.78 4.25 -2.92
CA ASN A 241 -0.42 3.77 -1.59
C ASN A 241 -0.70 2.27 -1.39
N HIS A 242 -1.72 1.68 -2.02
CA HIS A 242 -1.83 0.20 -2.05
C HIS A 242 -0.61 -0.43 -2.73
N ASP A 243 -0.18 0.13 -3.85
CA ASP A 243 0.97 -0.35 -4.62
C ASP A 243 2.28 -0.26 -3.81
N VAL A 244 2.47 0.82 -3.03
CA VAL A 244 3.58 0.93 -2.06
C VAL A 244 3.52 -0.19 -1.02
N GLY A 245 2.35 -0.46 -0.44
CA GLY A 245 2.17 -1.58 0.50
C GLY A 245 2.53 -2.95 -0.10
N HIS A 246 2.08 -3.20 -1.33
CA HIS A 246 2.45 -4.39 -2.08
C HIS A 246 3.97 -4.47 -2.35
N ALA A 247 4.63 -3.36 -2.66
CA ALA A 247 6.06 -3.28 -2.87
C ALA A 247 6.86 -3.55 -1.57
N ILE A 248 6.44 -2.96 -0.45
CA ILE A 248 7.04 -3.21 0.89
C ILE A 248 7.02 -4.71 1.20
N ALA A 249 5.85 -5.35 1.03
CA ALA A 249 5.72 -6.78 1.26
C ALA A 249 6.55 -7.62 0.29
N ALA A 250 6.62 -7.25 -1.00
CA ALA A 250 7.43 -7.95 -1.99
C ALA A 250 8.92 -7.89 -1.66
N VAL A 251 9.44 -6.71 -1.28
CA VAL A 251 10.82 -6.53 -0.81
C VAL A 251 11.06 -7.33 0.46
N SER A 252 10.13 -7.31 1.41
CA SER A 252 10.25 -8.04 2.68
C SER A 252 10.34 -9.55 2.48
N MET A 253 9.50 -10.11 1.60
CA MET A 253 9.54 -11.54 1.29
C MET A 253 10.80 -11.94 0.53
N ALA A 254 11.23 -11.14 -0.46
CA ALA A 254 12.47 -11.41 -1.20
C ALA A 254 13.72 -11.33 -0.30
N ALA A 255 13.76 -10.35 0.61
CA ALA A 255 14.80 -10.21 1.62
C ALA A 255 14.82 -11.40 2.60
N ALA A 256 13.64 -11.85 3.06
CA ALA A 256 13.53 -13.04 3.92
C ALA A 256 14.14 -14.29 3.25
N GLY A 257 13.93 -14.46 1.94
CA GLY A 257 14.56 -15.55 1.17
C GLY A 257 16.09 -15.50 1.09
N LEU A 258 16.68 -14.32 1.33
CA LEU A 258 18.12 -14.09 1.40
C LEU A 258 18.65 -14.11 2.85
N GLY A 259 17.79 -14.38 3.83
CA GLY A 259 18.12 -14.38 5.26
C GLY A 259 18.24 -12.96 5.84
N TRP A 260 17.66 -11.97 5.18
CA TRP A 260 17.61 -10.58 5.64
C TRP A 260 16.27 -10.25 6.27
N ASP A 261 16.29 -9.22 7.12
CA ASP A 261 15.10 -8.58 7.67
C ASP A 261 14.94 -7.17 7.09
N VAL A 262 13.72 -6.65 7.14
CA VAL A 262 13.35 -5.35 6.56
C VAL A 262 12.57 -4.53 7.58
N LYS A 263 12.90 -3.25 7.71
CA LYS A 263 12.11 -2.29 8.51
C LYS A 263 11.92 -0.97 7.78
N VAL A 264 10.69 -0.47 7.77
CA VAL A 264 10.39 0.92 7.36
C VAL A 264 11.01 1.86 8.39
N LEU A 265 11.89 2.75 7.94
CA LEU A 265 12.48 3.81 8.74
C LEU A 265 11.48 4.95 8.94
N ASP A 266 10.38 4.64 9.64
CA ASP A 266 9.22 5.53 9.74
C ASP A 266 9.53 6.82 10.50
N GLY A 267 10.64 6.90 11.25
CA GLY A 267 11.08 8.14 11.89
C GLY A 267 11.51 9.22 10.89
N LEU A 268 11.94 8.86 9.68
CA LEU A 268 12.30 9.84 8.64
C LEU A 268 11.07 10.64 8.18
N GLY A 269 11.28 11.93 7.93
CA GLY A 269 10.28 12.83 7.36
C GLY A 269 10.33 12.86 5.83
N TYR A 270 9.36 13.56 5.25
CA TYR A 270 9.27 13.78 3.80
C TYR A 270 10.56 14.41 3.24
N GLU A 271 11.12 15.43 3.91
CA GLU A 271 12.31 16.15 3.46
C GLU A 271 13.58 15.28 3.48
N GLU A 272 13.74 14.42 4.49
CA GLU A 272 14.87 13.48 4.55
C GLU A 272 14.81 12.48 3.40
N LEU A 273 13.61 11.98 3.09
CA LEU A 273 13.42 11.05 1.98
C LEU A 273 13.67 11.71 0.61
N GLU A 274 13.28 12.98 0.43
CA GLU A 274 13.61 13.75 -0.79
C GLU A 274 15.13 13.86 -0.99
N LYS A 275 15.87 14.21 0.05
CA LYS A 275 17.33 14.35 0.00
C LYS A 275 18.02 13.00 -0.24
N LEU A 276 17.60 11.97 0.50
CA LEU A 276 18.19 10.62 0.43
C LEU A 276 18.11 10.02 -0.97
N MET A 277 17.01 10.27 -1.69
CA MET A 277 16.78 9.75 -3.05
C MET A 277 17.07 10.78 -4.16
N GLY A 278 17.43 12.02 -3.81
CA GLY A 278 17.72 13.09 -4.77
C GLY A 278 16.48 13.62 -5.50
N LEU A 279 15.31 13.52 -4.86
CA LEU A 279 14.02 13.95 -5.41
C LEU A 279 13.77 15.45 -5.20
N GLU A 280 14.49 16.10 -4.28
CA GLU A 280 14.43 17.56 -4.10
C GLU A 280 14.87 18.34 -5.35
N LEU A 281 15.54 17.67 -6.30
CA LEU A 281 15.95 18.23 -7.58
C LEU A 281 14.79 18.39 -8.57
N PHE A 282 13.63 17.77 -8.31
CA PHE A 282 12.44 18.04 -9.10
C PHE A 282 11.97 19.49 -8.88
N PRO A 283 11.50 20.18 -9.94
CA PRO A 283 10.91 21.51 -9.77
C PRO A 283 9.73 21.48 -8.80
N LYS A 284 9.62 22.51 -7.96
CA LYS A 284 8.45 22.68 -7.08
C LYS A 284 7.16 22.74 -7.92
N PHE A 285 6.22 21.86 -7.60
CA PHE A 285 4.93 21.80 -8.27
C PHE A 285 3.92 22.76 -7.63
N ASN A 286 3.39 23.70 -8.42
CA ASN A 286 2.35 24.61 -7.96
C ASN A 286 0.97 23.98 -8.13
N ILE A 287 0.33 23.60 -7.03
CA ILE A 287 -0.96 22.93 -7.05
C ILE A 287 -2.07 23.90 -7.52
N PRO A 288 -2.77 23.63 -8.63
CA PRO A 288 -3.82 24.51 -9.12
C PRO A 288 -5.03 24.54 -8.17
N SER A 289 -5.85 25.59 -8.25
CA SER A 289 -7.03 25.77 -7.38
C SER A 289 -8.21 24.83 -7.68
N ARG A 290 -8.13 24.11 -8.80
CA ARG A 290 -9.15 23.19 -9.32
C ARG A 290 -8.48 22.22 -10.31
N PRO A 291 -9.19 21.17 -10.77
CA PRO A 291 -8.62 20.30 -11.79
C PRO A 291 -8.39 21.03 -13.11
N VAL A 292 -7.22 20.83 -13.70
CA VAL A 292 -6.79 21.47 -14.96
C VAL A 292 -6.22 20.40 -15.90
N LYS A 293 -6.55 20.49 -17.18
CA LYS A 293 -5.91 19.71 -18.25
C LYS A 293 -4.93 20.60 -19.01
N GLY A 294 -3.76 20.09 -19.32
CA GLY A 294 -2.74 20.78 -20.12
C GLY A 294 -1.42 20.03 -20.12
N THR A 295 -0.40 20.60 -20.77
CA THR A 295 0.98 20.09 -20.69
C THR A 295 1.61 20.59 -19.40
N MET A 296 1.87 19.68 -18.45
CA MET A 296 2.40 19.97 -17.11
C MET A 296 3.46 18.92 -16.74
N PRO A 297 4.61 18.84 -17.44
CA PRO A 297 5.62 17.81 -17.20
C PRO A 297 6.13 17.78 -15.74
N GLU A 298 6.07 18.91 -15.03
CA GLU A 298 6.41 19.01 -13.61
C GLU A 298 5.52 18.16 -12.70
N ILE A 299 4.33 17.75 -13.14
CA ILE A 299 3.42 16.88 -12.36
C ILE A 299 3.90 15.42 -12.28
N GLU A 300 4.87 15.05 -13.13
CA GLU A 300 5.49 13.73 -13.18
C GLU A 300 6.62 13.58 -12.14
N PHE A 301 6.73 14.52 -11.20
CA PHE A 301 7.66 14.38 -10.07
C PHE A 301 7.39 13.10 -9.26
N GLU A 302 8.42 12.63 -8.58
CA GLU A 302 8.36 11.47 -7.70
C GLU A 302 8.11 11.94 -6.27
N HIS A 303 7.02 11.47 -5.67
CA HIS A 303 6.71 11.68 -4.27
C HIS A 303 7.46 10.63 -3.43
N PRO A 304 8.38 11.01 -2.51
CA PRO A 304 9.02 10.04 -1.63
C PRO A 304 8.00 9.40 -0.68
N ASP A 305 7.89 8.07 -0.72
CA ASP A 305 6.96 7.34 0.15
C ASP A 305 7.68 6.89 1.43
N CYS A 306 8.72 6.06 1.31
CA CYS A 306 9.43 5.52 2.47
C CYS A 306 10.86 5.04 2.14
N ALA A 307 11.66 4.83 3.19
CA ALA A 307 12.92 4.10 3.12
C ALA A 307 12.81 2.81 3.94
N LEU A 308 13.21 1.70 3.33
CA LEU A 308 13.28 0.37 3.92
C LEU A 308 14.74 0.07 4.26
N LEU A 309 15.05 -0.07 5.54
CA LEU A 309 16.32 -0.63 5.98
C LEU A 309 16.29 -2.14 5.79
N VAL A 310 17.23 -2.65 5.00
CA VAL A 310 17.47 -4.08 4.83
C VAL A 310 18.75 -4.43 5.58
N PHE A 311 18.69 -5.42 6.46
CA PHE A 311 19.79 -5.80 7.34
C PHE A 311 19.81 -7.32 7.58
N PRO A 312 20.95 -7.92 7.98
CA PRO A 312 21.01 -9.35 8.26
C PRO A 312 20.01 -9.76 9.34
N SER A 313 19.32 -10.90 9.15
CA SER A 313 18.52 -11.47 10.23
C SER A 313 19.43 -11.96 11.36
N GLY A 314 18.91 -11.98 12.60
CA GLY A 314 19.68 -12.37 13.78
C GLY A 314 20.62 -11.28 14.31
N VAL A 315 20.63 -10.08 13.73
CA VAL A 315 21.21 -8.90 14.38
C VAL A 315 20.45 -8.65 15.69
N ASN A 316 21.21 -8.42 16.77
CA ASN A 316 20.66 -8.09 18.08
C ASN A 316 19.95 -6.73 18.08
N GLU A 317 19.51 -6.27 19.26
CA GLU A 317 18.95 -4.93 19.43
C GLU A 317 19.88 -3.85 18.84
N PHE A 318 19.37 -3.09 17.87
CA PHE A 318 19.92 -1.81 17.45
C PHE A 318 18.82 -0.76 17.36
N GLU A 319 19.20 0.46 17.67
CA GLU A 319 18.34 1.64 17.56
C GLU A 319 18.86 2.54 16.45
N VAL A 320 17.94 3.28 15.83
CA VAL A 320 18.29 4.34 14.89
C VAL A 320 18.05 5.68 15.57
N ASP A 321 19.13 6.45 15.75
CA ASP A 321 19.05 7.87 16.09
C ASP A 321 18.64 8.66 14.83
N TYR A 322 17.35 8.95 14.72
CA TYR A 322 16.79 9.65 13.55
C TYR A 322 17.29 11.08 13.43
N LYS A 323 17.69 11.73 14.53
CA LYS A 323 18.25 13.08 14.49
C LYS A 323 19.64 13.05 13.87
N GLU A 324 20.48 12.12 14.32
CA GLU A 324 21.82 11.96 13.76
C GLU A 324 21.77 11.49 12.31
N LEU A 325 20.88 10.53 12.00
CA LEU A 325 20.65 10.06 10.64
C LEU A 325 20.17 11.20 9.73
N SER A 326 19.23 12.03 10.18
CA SER A 326 18.77 13.22 9.43
C SER A 326 19.92 14.18 9.13
N ASN A 327 20.85 14.39 10.07
CA ASN A 327 22.03 15.22 9.84
C ASN A 327 22.95 14.60 8.77
N GLY A 328 23.19 13.28 8.83
CA GLY A 328 23.96 12.58 7.79
C GLY A 328 23.29 12.65 6.42
N ILE A 329 21.96 12.52 6.36
CA ILE A 329 21.18 12.64 5.12
C ILE A 329 21.24 14.06 4.55
N SER A 330 21.38 15.10 5.38
CA SER A 330 21.47 16.48 4.89
C SER A 330 22.64 16.71 3.92
N GLU A 331 23.71 15.92 4.05
CA GLU A 331 24.87 15.95 3.15
C GLU A 331 24.55 15.44 1.73
N PHE A 332 23.45 14.69 1.56
CA PHE A 332 23.04 14.13 0.27
C PHE A 332 22.65 15.22 -0.74
N SER A 333 22.18 16.37 -0.23
CA SER A 333 21.85 17.55 -1.04
C SER A 333 23.07 18.11 -1.80
N GLY A 334 24.29 17.84 -1.30
CA GLY A 334 25.55 18.29 -1.90
C GLY A 334 26.19 17.28 -2.87
N LEU A 335 25.57 16.12 -3.12
CA LEU A 335 26.13 15.10 -4.00
C LEU A 335 26.04 15.48 -5.48
N ASP A 336 26.93 14.92 -6.29
CA ASP A 336 26.88 15.04 -7.75
C ASP A 336 25.79 14.10 -8.31
N TRP A 337 24.56 14.61 -8.38
CA TRP A 337 23.40 13.90 -8.91
C TRP A 337 23.39 13.86 -10.44
N LYS A 338 23.37 12.65 -10.99
CA LYS A 338 23.46 12.34 -12.41
C LYS A 338 22.11 11.96 -12.99
N GLY A 339 21.97 12.20 -14.28
CA GLY A 339 20.84 11.80 -15.10
C GLY A 339 19.61 12.69 -14.95
N LYS A 340 18.80 12.72 -16.01
CA LYS A 340 17.54 13.50 -16.06
C LYS A 340 16.35 12.56 -16.23
N PRO A 341 15.25 12.76 -15.48
CA PRO A 341 14.06 11.94 -15.64
C PRO A 341 13.49 12.12 -17.06
N ASN A 342 13.13 11.02 -17.71
CA ASN A 342 12.38 11.04 -18.97
C ASN A 342 10.98 11.65 -18.79
N VAL A 343 10.34 12.09 -19.88
CA VAL A 343 8.92 12.48 -19.84
C VAL A 343 8.06 11.24 -20.04
N LEU A 344 6.98 11.10 -19.27
CA LEU A 344 6.09 9.94 -19.27
C LEU A 344 4.87 10.12 -20.17
N SER A 345 4.31 11.34 -20.23
CA SER A 345 3.15 11.71 -21.04
C SER A 345 3.32 13.08 -21.70
N LYS A 346 2.59 13.32 -22.79
CA LYS A 346 2.59 14.61 -23.51
C LYS A 346 1.64 15.63 -22.88
N GLU A 347 0.50 15.15 -22.40
CA GLU A 347 -0.52 15.95 -21.71
C GLU A 347 -0.89 15.33 -20.36
N HIS A 348 -1.43 16.16 -19.47
CA HIS A 348 -1.75 15.79 -18.10
C HIS A 348 -3.13 16.32 -17.70
N ILE A 349 -3.75 15.65 -16.75
CA ILE A 349 -4.89 16.17 -15.98
C ILE A 349 -4.44 16.24 -14.53
N CYS A 350 -4.23 17.44 -14.01
CA CYS A 350 -3.95 17.63 -12.60
C CYS A 350 -5.27 17.53 -11.83
N TRP A 351 -5.39 16.50 -10.99
CA TRP A 351 -6.45 16.39 -10.00
C TRP A 351 -5.92 16.97 -8.69
N ASP A 352 -6.17 18.27 -8.47
CA ASP A 352 -5.53 19.04 -7.40
C ASP A 352 -5.70 18.42 -6.00
N ILE A 353 -6.83 17.75 -5.76
CA ILE A 353 -7.13 17.07 -4.50
C ILE A 353 -6.11 15.98 -4.15
N ILE A 354 -5.48 15.33 -5.12
CA ILE A 354 -4.41 14.35 -4.89
C ILE A 354 -3.23 15.05 -4.21
N TYR A 355 -2.75 16.13 -4.83
CA TYR A 355 -1.55 16.83 -4.40
C TYR A 355 -1.78 17.60 -3.09
N ARG A 356 -2.97 18.21 -2.90
CA ARG A 356 -3.35 18.82 -1.61
C ARG A 356 -3.34 17.81 -0.47
N THR A 357 -3.81 16.59 -0.75
CA THR A 357 -3.84 15.51 0.25
C THR A 357 -2.45 14.94 0.50
N ALA A 358 -1.62 14.82 -0.53
CA ALA A 358 -0.22 14.42 -0.38
C ALA A 358 0.56 15.42 0.48
N GLU A 359 0.37 16.73 0.27
CA GLU A 359 0.92 17.77 1.16
C GLU A 359 0.40 17.63 2.59
N ALA A 360 -0.91 17.40 2.76
CA ALA A 360 -1.51 17.23 4.08
C ALA A 360 -1.06 15.96 4.81
N ALA A 361 -0.61 14.96 4.08
CA ALA A 361 -0.14 13.68 4.59
C ALA A 361 1.40 13.58 4.70
N LYS A 362 2.13 14.67 4.46
CA LYS A 362 3.58 14.69 4.66
C LYS A 362 3.91 14.40 6.11
N LYS A 363 4.76 13.39 6.31
CA LYS A 363 5.26 13.05 7.64
C LYS A 363 6.40 14.00 8.03
N PRO A 364 6.37 14.62 9.22
CA PRO A 364 7.53 15.32 9.76
C PRO A 364 8.59 14.33 10.29
N LEU A 365 9.83 14.80 10.44
CA LEU A 365 10.89 14.05 11.13
C LEU A 365 10.47 13.77 12.58
N THR A 366 10.66 12.53 13.04
CA THR A 366 10.47 12.14 14.43
C THR A 366 11.81 12.17 15.16
N MET A 367 11.90 12.92 16.26
CA MET A 367 13.16 13.20 16.98
C MET A 367 13.52 12.17 18.08
N PHE A 368 12.88 11.00 18.09
CA PHE A 368 13.06 9.96 19.12
C PHE A 368 13.78 8.73 18.52
N ASN A 369 14.61 8.08 19.33
CA ASN A 369 15.33 6.85 18.95
C ASN A 369 14.35 5.68 18.81
N GLY A 370 14.17 5.16 17.61
CA GLY A 370 13.32 3.99 17.39
C GLY A 370 14.11 2.70 17.51
N SER A 371 13.67 1.77 18.37
CA SER A 371 14.11 0.38 18.25
C SER A 371 13.59 -0.19 16.93
N VAL A 372 14.52 -0.72 16.12
CA VAL A 372 14.24 -1.19 14.76
C VAL A 372 14.07 -2.70 14.72
N VAL A 373 14.75 -3.41 15.63
CA VAL A 373 14.75 -4.87 15.71
C VAL A 373 13.67 -5.36 16.65
N ASN A 374 12.79 -6.19 16.13
CA ASN A 374 11.90 -7.00 16.95
C ASN A 374 12.27 -8.49 16.80
N PRO A 375 12.15 -9.31 17.85
CA PRO A 375 12.31 -10.75 17.74
C PRO A 375 11.35 -11.31 16.68
N PHE A 376 11.88 -12.15 15.78
CA PHE A 376 11.05 -12.85 14.81
C PHE A 376 9.99 -13.70 15.51
N GLN A 377 8.74 -13.58 15.07
CA GLN A 377 7.66 -14.46 15.50
C GLN A 377 7.29 -15.37 14.34
N SER A 378 7.38 -16.68 14.57
CA SER A 378 6.88 -17.67 13.62
C SER A 378 5.37 -17.58 13.51
N SER A 379 4.79 -18.09 12.42
CA SER A 379 3.33 -18.18 12.27
C SER A 379 2.83 -19.58 12.64
N GLY A 380 1.56 -19.64 13.05
CA GLY A 380 0.88 -20.90 13.33
C GLY A 380 0.78 -21.80 12.08
N THR A 381 0.78 -23.11 12.29
CA THR A 381 0.70 -24.12 11.22
C THR A 381 -0.40 -25.13 11.52
N ILE A 382 -1.39 -25.21 10.63
CA ILE A 382 -2.51 -26.15 10.67
C ILE A 382 -2.33 -27.26 9.64
N SER A 383 -1.98 -26.90 8.40
CA SER A 383 -1.91 -27.85 7.28
C SER A 383 -0.85 -27.44 6.25
N GLU A 384 0.41 -27.83 6.50
CA GLU A 384 1.47 -27.63 5.50
C GLU A 384 1.21 -28.43 4.22
N SER A 385 0.51 -29.55 4.33
CA SER A 385 0.08 -30.37 3.20
C SER A 385 -0.85 -29.65 2.23
N SER A 386 -1.41 -28.49 2.61
CA SER A 386 -2.20 -27.64 1.70
C SER A 386 -1.33 -26.94 0.65
N TYR A 387 -0.03 -26.76 0.90
CA TYR A 387 0.86 -26.06 -0.04
C TYR A 387 1.41 -26.98 -1.12
N LYS A 388 1.70 -26.40 -2.29
CA LYS A 388 2.26 -27.09 -3.47
C LYS A 388 3.80 -27.16 -3.47
N ASP A 389 4.44 -27.00 -2.31
CA ASP A 389 5.90 -27.02 -2.12
C ASP A 389 6.70 -26.11 -3.05
N PHE A 390 6.15 -24.94 -3.41
CA PHE A 390 6.89 -23.96 -4.20
C PHE A 390 8.04 -23.35 -3.40
N SER A 391 9.19 -23.17 -4.06
CA SER A 391 10.20 -22.25 -3.57
C SER A 391 9.66 -20.81 -3.57
N LEU A 392 10.17 -19.96 -2.68
CA LEU A 392 9.80 -18.54 -2.62
C LEU A 392 9.95 -17.89 -4.00
N ARG A 393 11.10 -18.07 -4.66
CA ARG A 393 11.34 -17.49 -5.99
C ARG A 393 10.30 -17.95 -6.99
N GLU A 394 10.02 -19.25 -7.07
CA GLU A 394 9.00 -19.73 -8.02
C GLU A 394 7.64 -19.08 -7.76
N LEU A 395 7.25 -19.00 -6.50
CA LEU A 395 5.96 -18.46 -6.09
C LEU A 395 5.83 -16.98 -6.44
N VAL A 396 6.79 -16.12 -6.05
CA VAL A 396 6.72 -14.67 -6.34
C VAL A 396 6.80 -14.37 -7.84
N ARG A 397 7.58 -15.17 -8.60
CA ARG A 397 7.74 -15.01 -10.05
C ARG A 397 6.52 -15.49 -10.83
N LYS A 398 5.80 -16.52 -10.36
CA LYS A 398 4.61 -17.09 -11.00
C LYS A 398 3.29 -16.45 -10.54
N ARG A 399 3.25 -15.80 -9.37
CA ARG A 399 2.05 -15.11 -8.85
C ARG A 399 1.46 -14.14 -9.88
N ARG A 400 0.17 -14.27 -10.16
CA ARG A 400 -0.59 -13.35 -11.05
C ARG A 400 -1.90 -12.96 -10.39
N SER A 401 -2.42 -11.81 -10.79
CA SER A 401 -3.78 -11.41 -10.43
C SER A 401 -4.77 -12.15 -11.32
N ALA A 402 -5.76 -12.80 -10.72
CA ALA A 402 -6.87 -13.38 -11.46
C ALA A 402 -7.63 -12.26 -12.19
N VAL A 403 -7.94 -12.48 -13.46
CA VAL A 403 -8.81 -11.56 -14.24
C VAL A 403 -10.28 -11.93 -14.05
N ASP A 404 -10.54 -13.19 -13.72
CA ASP A 404 -11.85 -13.73 -13.42
C ASP A 404 -11.72 -14.99 -12.54
N MET A 405 -12.79 -15.36 -11.82
CA MET A 405 -12.86 -16.56 -10.99
C MET A 405 -13.84 -17.58 -11.60
N ASP A 406 -13.59 -18.87 -11.38
CA ASP A 406 -14.32 -19.94 -12.07
C ASP A 406 -15.72 -20.23 -11.51
N GLY A 407 -16.04 -19.72 -10.32
CA GLY A 407 -17.36 -19.87 -9.70
C GLY A 407 -17.64 -21.25 -9.10
N PHE A 408 -16.70 -22.21 -9.14
CA PHE A 408 -16.90 -23.57 -8.65
C PHE A 408 -15.73 -24.14 -7.85
N THR A 409 -14.55 -23.55 -7.87
CA THR A 409 -13.43 -23.99 -7.05
C THR A 409 -13.78 -23.86 -5.56
N GLU A 410 -13.56 -24.95 -4.83
CA GLU A 410 -13.79 -25.06 -3.39
C GLU A 410 -12.46 -25.05 -2.63
N MET A 411 -12.51 -24.55 -1.39
CA MET A 411 -11.37 -24.53 -0.47
C MET A 411 -11.73 -25.27 0.82
N ALA A 412 -10.85 -26.13 1.33
CA ALA A 412 -11.07 -26.74 2.66
C ALA A 412 -10.92 -25.69 3.77
N LYS A 413 -11.71 -25.80 4.86
CA LYS A 413 -11.64 -24.86 5.99
C LYS A 413 -10.26 -24.79 6.64
N GLU A 414 -9.50 -25.88 6.65
CA GLU A 414 -8.15 -25.92 7.22
C GLU A 414 -7.19 -25.07 6.38
N THR A 415 -7.31 -25.13 5.06
CA THR A 415 -6.57 -24.27 4.13
C THR A 415 -6.97 -22.80 4.32
N PHE A 416 -8.26 -22.52 4.47
CA PHE A 416 -8.76 -21.17 4.76
C PHE A 416 -8.16 -20.60 6.05
N TYR A 417 -8.22 -21.35 7.16
CA TYR A 417 -7.63 -20.92 8.42
C TYR A 417 -6.11 -20.75 8.34
N GLN A 418 -5.40 -21.64 7.62
CA GLN A 418 -3.96 -21.50 7.40
C GLN A 418 -3.62 -20.18 6.70
N MET A 419 -4.37 -19.82 5.64
CA MET A 419 -4.17 -18.54 4.95
C MET A 419 -4.42 -17.34 5.88
N LEU A 420 -5.45 -17.41 6.72
CA LEU A 420 -5.77 -16.33 7.66
C LEU A 420 -4.75 -16.20 8.80
N LEU A 421 -4.12 -17.30 9.25
CA LEU A 421 -3.02 -17.24 10.22
C LEU A 421 -1.85 -16.41 9.68
N HIS A 422 -1.51 -16.55 8.39
CA HIS A 422 -0.47 -15.73 7.77
C HIS A 422 -0.91 -14.28 7.51
N CYS A 423 -2.21 -13.98 7.59
CA CYS A 423 -2.72 -12.61 7.57
C CYS A 423 -2.62 -11.90 8.93
N MET A 424 -2.28 -12.63 10.01
CA MET A 424 -2.16 -12.05 11.34
C MET A 424 -0.82 -11.30 11.50
N PRO A 425 -0.83 -10.10 12.10
CA PRO A 425 0.36 -9.26 12.18
C PRO A 425 1.41 -9.80 13.15
N SER A 426 1.01 -10.48 14.23
CA SER A 426 1.91 -10.82 15.35
C SER A 426 2.49 -12.23 15.29
N GLY A 427 2.05 -13.08 14.37
CA GLY A 427 2.45 -14.49 14.30
C GLY A 427 1.77 -15.36 15.36
N SER A 428 2.32 -16.55 15.61
CA SER A 428 1.93 -17.43 16.70
C SER A 428 2.32 -16.80 18.02
N ARG A 429 1.35 -16.62 18.92
CA ARG A 429 1.55 -15.97 20.22
C ARG A 429 1.05 -16.94 21.29
N ASP A 430 1.91 -17.24 22.26
CA ASP A 430 1.59 -18.11 23.42
C ASP A 430 0.61 -17.41 24.39
N GLY A 431 -0.60 -17.09 23.90
CA GLY A 431 -1.67 -16.44 24.66
C GLY A 431 -1.61 -14.91 24.72
N GLU A 432 -0.70 -14.24 23.99
CA GLU A 432 -0.69 -12.78 23.90
C GLU A 432 -1.52 -12.26 22.73
N ASN A 433 -2.23 -11.13 22.94
CA ASN A 433 -3.06 -10.50 21.93
C ASN A 433 -2.26 -10.12 20.67
N HIS A 434 -2.91 -10.25 19.51
CA HIS A 434 -2.46 -9.68 18.24
C HIS A 434 -2.61 -8.17 18.27
N VAL A 435 -1.50 -7.45 18.14
CA VAL A 435 -1.44 -5.98 18.13
C VAL A 435 -0.27 -5.54 17.25
N ARG A 436 0.95 -5.92 17.65
CA ARG A 436 2.20 -5.52 16.99
C ARG A 436 2.42 -6.28 15.70
N GLN A 437 3.03 -5.62 14.72
CA GLN A 437 3.44 -6.27 13.49
C GLN A 437 4.82 -6.92 13.65
N LEU A 438 4.85 -8.24 13.80
CA LEU A 438 6.04 -9.05 14.13
C LEU A 438 6.25 -10.25 13.20
N ALA A 439 5.21 -10.73 12.52
CA ALA A 439 5.30 -11.81 11.54
C ALA A 439 5.63 -11.28 10.15
N LEU A 440 6.16 -12.14 9.28
CA LEU A 440 6.38 -11.80 7.87
C LEU A 440 5.05 -11.65 7.12
N PRO A 441 4.94 -10.72 6.16
CA PRO A 441 5.85 -9.60 5.88
C PRO A 441 5.57 -8.35 6.76
N PHE A 442 4.58 -8.40 7.65
CA PHE A 442 4.10 -7.28 8.47
C PHE A 442 5.18 -6.65 9.36
N ARG A 443 6.18 -7.42 9.82
CA ARG A 443 7.29 -6.95 10.66
C ARG A 443 8.06 -5.75 10.09
N SER A 444 7.96 -5.55 8.78
CA SER A 444 8.47 -4.39 8.08
C SER A 444 7.82 -3.07 8.51
N LEU A 445 6.56 -3.06 8.93
CA LEU A 445 5.89 -1.82 9.37
C LEU A 445 6.20 -1.52 10.84
N ALA A 446 6.25 -0.24 11.19
CA ALA A 446 6.69 0.25 12.49
C ALA A 446 5.56 0.55 13.49
N TRP A 447 4.29 0.45 13.07
CA TRP A 447 3.11 0.71 13.89
C TRP A 447 2.34 -0.58 14.18
N ASP A 448 1.49 -0.55 15.20
CA ASP A 448 0.52 -1.62 15.50
C ASP A 448 -0.51 -1.75 14.37
N SER A 449 -1.07 -2.95 14.17
CA SER A 449 -2.03 -3.16 13.09
C SER A 449 -3.29 -2.30 13.28
N GLU A 450 -3.66 -1.56 12.23
CA GLU A 450 -4.85 -0.70 12.21
C GLU A 450 -5.89 -1.19 11.21
N VAL A 451 -5.60 -2.26 10.47
CA VAL A 451 -6.48 -2.79 9.41
C VAL A 451 -6.99 -4.19 9.78
N HIS A 452 -8.30 -4.37 9.73
CA HIS A 452 -9.00 -5.63 9.95
C HIS A 452 -9.62 -6.15 8.64
N ALA A 453 -10.24 -7.33 8.66
CA ALA A 453 -10.85 -7.91 7.46
C ALA A 453 -12.27 -8.42 7.71
N ALA A 454 -13.25 -7.84 7.02
CA ALA A 454 -14.57 -8.43 6.85
C ALA A 454 -14.51 -9.46 5.71
N LEU A 455 -14.97 -10.68 5.96
CA LEU A 455 -14.83 -11.84 5.08
C LEU A 455 -16.20 -12.31 4.63
N PHE A 456 -16.44 -12.33 3.33
CA PHE A 456 -17.64 -12.90 2.71
C PHE A 456 -17.28 -14.31 2.22
N VAL A 457 -17.69 -15.33 2.97
CA VAL A 457 -17.34 -16.74 2.72
C VAL A 457 -18.39 -17.39 1.83
N HIS A 458 -17.97 -17.95 0.69
CA HIS A 458 -18.84 -18.52 -0.33
C HIS A 458 -18.69 -20.04 -0.46
N ARG A 459 -17.47 -20.54 -0.72
CA ARG A 459 -17.17 -21.94 -1.08
C ARG A 459 -16.02 -22.52 -0.24
N VAL A 460 -16.14 -22.40 1.08
CA VAL A 460 -15.19 -22.98 2.04
C VAL A 460 -15.81 -24.24 2.67
N VAL A 461 -15.36 -25.41 2.24
CA VAL A 461 -15.88 -26.71 2.67
C VAL A 461 -15.62 -26.91 4.16
N GLY A 462 -16.69 -27.23 4.90
CA GLY A 462 -16.64 -27.40 6.34
C GLY A 462 -16.81 -26.11 7.16
N LEU A 463 -17.00 -24.96 6.50
CA LEU A 463 -17.33 -23.68 7.12
C LEU A 463 -18.66 -23.16 6.52
N PRO A 464 -19.67 -22.78 7.32
CA PRO A 464 -20.90 -22.22 6.78
C PRO A 464 -20.65 -20.96 5.92
N SER A 465 -21.41 -20.79 4.84
CA SER A 465 -21.37 -19.54 4.08
C SER A 465 -21.91 -18.38 4.92
N GLY A 466 -21.32 -17.20 4.77
CA GLY A 466 -21.75 -16.04 5.53
C GLY A 466 -20.71 -14.94 5.64
N LEU A 467 -20.99 -14.02 6.57
CA LEU A 467 -20.13 -12.91 6.90
C LEU A 467 -19.33 -13.24 8.17
N TYR A 468 -18.02 -13.10 8.06
CA TYR A 468 -17.04 -13.30 9.13
C TYR A 468 -16.20 -12.04 9.30
N PHE A 469 -15.51 -11.92 10.44
CA PHE A 469 -14.62 -10.79 10.72
C PHE A 469 -13.33 -11.29 11.38
N LEU A 470 -12.20 -10.97 10.76
CA LEU A 470 -10.86 -11.24 11.27
C LEU A 470 -10.32 -9.98 11.95
N VAL A 471 -10.14 -10.06 13.27
CA VAL A 471 -9.69 -8.94 14.09
C VAL A 471 -8.17 -9.00 14.24
N ARG A 472 -7.46 -8.26 13.38
CA ARG A 472 -5.98 -8.23 13.37
C ARG A 472 -5.33 -7.45 14.52
N ASN A 473 -6.10 -6.60 15.22
CA ASN A 473 -5.69 -5.94 16.45
C ASN A 473 -6.80 -6.09 17.49
N GLU A 474 -6.55 -6.93 18.50
CA GLU A 474 -7.56 -7.31 19.48
C GLU A 474 -7.92 -6.18 20.44
N ASN A 475 -7.08 -5.13 20.55
CA ASN A 475 -7.43 -3.92 21.30
C ASN A 475 -8.63 -3.19 20.67
N HIS A 476 -8.94 -3.42 19.39
CA HIS A 476 -10.09 -2.82 18.71
C HIS A 476 -11.36 -3.68 18.77
N LEU A 477 -11.32 -4.89 19.37
CA LEU A 477 -12.43 -5.85 19.32
C LEU A 477 -13.73 -5.27 19.88
N ASP A 478 -13.68 -4.64 21.04
CA ASP A 478 -14.87 -4.10 21.70
C ASP A 478 -15.47 -2.93 20.93
N ASP A 479 -14.64 -2.09 20.33
CA ASP A 479 -15.11 -0.95 19.54
C ASP A 479 -15.66 -1.41 18.18
N LEU A 480 -15.07 -2.44 17.56
CA LEU A 480 -15.65 -3.11 16.39
C LEU A 480 -17.03 -3.70 16.69
N LYS A 481 -17.20 -4.36 17.84
CA LYS A 481 -18.50 -4.91 18.27
C LYS A 481 -19.54 -3.81 18.45
N LYS A 482 -19.18 -2.67 19.05
CA LYS A 482 -20.08 -1.52 19.23
C LYS A 482 -20.40 -0.82 17.91
N ALA A 483 -19.42 -0.71 17.01
CA ALA A 483 -19.55 0.02 15.75
C ALA A 483 -20.30 -0.77 14.67
N THR A 484 -20.35 -2.11 14.78
CA THR A 484 -21.06 -2.97 13.85
C THR A 484 -22.52 -3.22 14.26
N ARG A 485 -23.30 -3.86 13.40
CA ARG A 485 -24.71 -4.18 13.66
C ARG A 485 -24.89 -4.98 14.95
N ALA A 486 -25.84 -4.57 15.78
CA ALA A 486 -26.11 -5.20 17.08
C ALA A 486 -26.61 -6.66 16.96
N GLU A 487 -27.18 -7.04 15.82
CA GLU A 487 -27.61 -8.41 15.53
C GLU A 487 -26.47 -9.38 15.16
N PHE A 488 -25.23 -8.90 14.96
CA PHE A 488 -24.10 -9.78 14.66
C PHE A 488 -23.71 -10.63 15.87
N LYS A 489 -23.47 -11.91 15.61
CA LYS A 489 -23.24 -12.91 16.67
C LYS A 489 -21.89 -12.77 17.36
N TRP A 490 -20.84 -12.43 16.61
CA TRP A 490 -19.45 -12.37 17.10
C TRP A 490 -19.01 -13.67 17.81
N VAL A 491 -19.27 -14.82 17.18
CA VAL A 491 -18.96 -16.15 17.73
C VAL A 491 -17.78 -16.77 16.99
N LYS A 492 -16.82 -17.34 17.70
CA LYS A 492 -15.69 -18.04 17.09
C LYS A 492 -16.18 -19.28 16.32
N PRO A 493 -15.81 -19.47 15.04
CA PRO A 493 -16.29 -20.60 14.26
C PRO A 493 -15.79 -21.95 14.79
N ASP A 494 -16.58 -23.01 14.57
CA ASP A 494 -16.21 -24.37 15.00
C ASP A 494 -14.89 -24.82 14.35
N GLY A 495 -13.96 -25.31 15.18
CA GLY A 495 -12.64 -25.76 14.74
C GLY A 495 -11.68 -24.63 14.31
N CYS A 496 -12.03 -23.37 14.55
CA CYS A 496 -11.12 -22.24 14.37
C CYS A 496 -10.00 -22.29 15.43
N PRO A 497 -8.70 -22.13 15.05
CA PRO A 497 -7.59 -22.10 15.99
C PRO A 497 -7.75 -21.05 17.09
N ASP A 498 -7.27 -21.35 18.30
CA ASP A 498 -7.41 -20.46 19.47
C ASP A 498 -6.70 -19.10 19.28
N ASP A 499 -5.56 -19.10 18.60
CA ASP A 499 -4.75 -17.93 18.26
C ASP A 499 -5.25 -17.15 17.03
N LEU A 500 -6.33 -17.61 16.37
CA LEU A 500 -6.95 -16.92 15.25
C LEU A 500 -8.22 -16.17 15.72
N PRO A 501 -8.20 -14.83 15.85
CA PRO A 501 -9.35 -14.01 16.26
C PRO A 501 -10.32 -13.78 15.09
N LEU A 502 -10.86 -14.88 14.58
CA LEU A 502 -11.90 -14.92 13.55
C LEU A 502 -13.27 -15.14 14.20
N TYR A 503 -14.27 -14.35 13.77
CA TYR A 503 -15.62 -14.41 14.32
C TYR A 503 -16.66 -14.52 13.20
N GLU A 504 -17.62 -15.45 13.33
CA GLU A 504 -18.86 -15.50 12.55
C GLU A 504 -19.76 -14.35 12.99
N LEU A 505 -20.15 -13.49 12.04
CA LEU A 505 -21.09 -12.39 12.28
C LEU A 505 -22.52 -12.81 11.91
N SER A 506 -22.70 -13.39 10.73
CA SER A 506 -24.00 -13.89 10.26
C SER A 506 -23.82 -15.00 9.21
N ARG A 507 -24.77 -15.94 9.17
CA ARG A 507 -24.82 -16.99 8.14
C ARG A 507 -25.75 -16.58 7.02
N GLY A 508 -25.42 -17.00 5.80
CA GLY A 508 -26.24 -16.77 4.63
C GLY A 508 -25.43 -16.86 3.34
N ASP A 509 -26.14 -16.89 2.21
CA ASP A 509 -25.50 -16.70 0.93
C ASP A 509 -25.15 -15.21 0.75
N CYS A 510 -23.86 -14.93 0.61
CA CYS A 510 -23.34 -13.58 0.43
C CYS A 510 -22.74 -13.34 -0.96
N MET A 511 -22.93 -14.24 -1.93
CA MET A 511 -22.38 -14.11 -3.29
C MET A 511 -22.93 -12.86 -4.01
N GLU A 512 -24.26 -12.72 -4.12
CA GLU A 512 -24.86 -11.55 -4.79
C GLU A 512 -24.54 -10.25 -4.03
N LEU A 513 -24.39 -10.34 -2.70
CA LEU A 513 -24.00 -9.21 -1.88
C LEU A 513 -22.56 -8.76 -2.18
N SER A 514 -21.59 -9.67 -2.15
CA SER A 514 -20.17 -9.35 -2.41
C SER A 514 -19.98 -8.78 -3.82
N LYS A 515 -20.62 -9.39 -4.83
CA LYS A 515 -20.66 -8.85 -6.20
C LYS A 515 -21.15 -7.41 -6.24
N ARG A 516 -22.31 -7.11 -5.64
CA ARG A 516 -22.87 -5.74 -5.63
C ARG A 516 -21.93 -4.76 -4.94
N LEU A 517 -21.40 -5.11 -3.78
CA LEU A 517 -20.51 -4.23 -3.01
C LEU A 517 -19.22 -3.94 -3.78
N SER A 518 -18.70 -4.91 -4.54
CA SER A 518 -17.52 -4.76 -5.39
C SER A 518 -17.85 -4.19 -6.78
N CYS A 519 -18.65 -3.11 -6.86
CA CYS A 519 -19.02 -2.46 -8.12
C CYS A 519 -19.69 -3.41 -9.15
N HIS A 520 -20.47 -4.39 -8.71
CA HIS A 520 -21.11 -5.41 -9.54
C HIS A 520 -20.14 -6.37 -10.27
N GLN A 521 -18.92 -6.52 -9.76
CA GLN A 521 -17.92 -7.43 -10.36
C GLN A 521 -18.15 -8.87 -9.90
N ASP A 522 -18.40 -9.78 -10.86
CA ASP A 522 -18.64 -11.22 -10.63
C ASP A 522 -17.48 -11.89 -9.86
N ILE A 523 -16.26 -11.42 -10.08
CA ILE A 523 -15.05 -11.95 -9.45
C ILE A 523 -15.09 -11.97 -7.91
N ALA A 524 -15.91 -11.10 -7.28
CA ALA A 524 -16.11 -11.08 -5.84
C ALA A 524 -17.05 -12.20 -5.36
N SER A 525 -18.04 -12.59 -6.16
CA SER A 525 -18.97 -13.69 -5.85
C SER A 525 -18.44 -15.07 -6.26
N ASP A 526 -17.58 -15.12 -7.26
CA ASP A 526 -17.17 -16.36 -7.93
C ASP A 526 -15.94 -17.01 -7.29
N GLY A 527 -15.30 -16.32 -6.34
CA GLY A 527 -14.22 -16.86 -5.52
C GLY A 527 -14.70 -17.82 -4.42
N CYS A 528 -13.75 -18.41 -3.70
CA CYS A 528 -14.00 -19.14 -2.45
C CYS A 528 -14.48 -18.19 -1.35
N PHE A 529 -13.86 -17.01 -1.27
CA PHE A 529 -14.27 -15.92 -0.39
C PHE A 529 -13.79 -14.57 -0.94
N SER A 530 -14.42 -13.49 -0.50
CA SER A 530 -13.97 -12.12 -0.72
C SER A 530 -13.76 -11.37 0.59
N VAL A 531 -12.99 -10.29 0.54
CA VAL A 531 -12.49 -9.55 1.70
C VAL A 531 -12.76 -8.07 1.51
N GLY A 532 -13.34 -7.42 2.51
CA GLY A 532 -13.31 -5.97 2.68
C GLY A 532 -12.38 -5.61 3.83
N MET A 533 -11.29 -4.90 3.55
CA MET A 533 -10.31 -4.48 4.56
C MET A 533 -10.80 -3.19 5.24
N ILE A 534 -10.98 -3.25 6.56
CA ILE A 534 -11.61 -2.20 7.38
C ILE A 534 -10.55 -1.60 8.30
N ALA A 535 -10.20 -0.34 8.10
CA ALA A 535 -9.23 0.36 8.93
C ALA A 535 -9.89 1.07 10.11
N HIS A 536 -9.26 1.00 11.28
CA HIS A 536 -9.45 1.96 12.37
C HIS A 536 -8.88 3.31 11.90
N PHE A 537 -9.76 4.20 11.49
CA PHE A 537 -9.47 5.26 10.52
C PHE A 537 -9.28 6.61 11.18
N GLU A 538 -10.34 7.39 11.40
CA GLU A 538 -10.20 8.75 11.97
C GLU A 538 -9.49 8.78 13.33
N PRO A 539 -9.76 7.86 14.29
CA PRO A 539 -9.03 7.84 15.56
C PRO A 539 -7.52 7.70 15.36
N THR A 540 -7.09 6.86 14.43
CA THR A 540 -5.67 6.70 14.09
C THR A 540 -5.08 7.97 13.49
N LEU A 541 -5.78 8.61 12.54
CA LEU A 541 -5.34 9.86 11.94
C LEU A 541 -5.26 11.01 12.95
N ARG A 542 -6.20 11.05 13.91
CA ARG A 542 -6.26 12.05 14.96
C ARG A 542 -5.16 11.86 16.00
N ASN A 543 -4.91 10.61 16.41
CA ASN A 543 -3.99 10.30 17.50
C ASN A 543 -2.52 10.25 17.05
N LYS A 544 -2.26 9.80 15.81
CA LYS A 544 -0.89 9.64 15.28
C LYS A 544 -0.53 10.73 14.26
N GLY A 545 -1.52 11.29 13.56
CA GLY A 545 -1.36 12.35 12.57
C GLY A 545 -1.88 11.96 11.18
N SER A 546 -2.17 12.96 10.35
CA SER A 546 -2.70 12.80 8.98
C SER A 546 -1.81 11.97 8.06
N TRP A 547 -0.51 11.93 8.32
CA TRP A 547 0.48 11.10 7.63
C TRP A 547 0.26 9.60 7.80
N MET A 548 -0.58 9.17 8.76
CA MET A 548 -1.06 7.78 8.83
C MET A 548 -1.99 7.41 7.68
N TYR A 549 -2.58 8.38 6.96
CA TYR A 549 -3.51 8.08 5.87
C TYR A 549 -2.84 7.18 4.80
N PRO A 550 -1.71 7.54 4.18
CA PRO A 550 -0.91 6.63 3.33
C PRO A 550 -0.63 5.26 3.97
N ARG A 551 -0.23 5.24 5.24
CA ARG A 551 0.22 4.02 5.95
C ARG A 551 -0.89 3.00 6.16
N LEU A 552 -2.13 3.44 6.34
CA LEU A 552 -3.30 2.54 6.34
C LEU A 552 -3.46 1.83 4.99
N PHE A 553 -3.23 2.54 3.87
CA PHE A 553 -3.23 1.95 2.54
C PHE A 553 -2.01 1.05 2.31
N TRP A 554 -0.85 1.38 2.88
CA TRP A 554 0.32 0.50 2.84
C TRP A 554 0.03 -0.83 3.56
N GLU A 555 -0.58 -0.78 4.76
CA GLU A 555 -0.94 -1.99 5.51
C GLU A 555 -1.94 -2.88 4.73
N THR A 556 -2.95 -2.28 4.08
CA THR A 556 -3.86 -3.05 3.20
C THR A 556 -3.13 -3.67 2.00
N GLY A 557 -2.13 -2.99 1.42
CA GLY A 557 -1.31 -3.53 0.33
C GLY A 557 -0.43 -4.70 0.81
N VAL A 558 0.15 -4.61 2.01
CA VAL A 558 0.90 -5.71 2.64
C VAL A 558 -0.01 -6.92 2.85
N LEU A 559 -1.20 -6.71 3.43
CA LEU A 559 -2.20 -7.77 3.61
C LEU A 559 -2.65 -8.37 2.27
N GLY A 560 -2.88 -7.54 1.25
CA GLY A 560 -3.19 -8.00 -0.10
C GLY A 560 -2.07 -8.83 -0.73
N GLN A 561 -0.80 -8.47 -0.47
CA GLN A 561 0.34 -9.24 -0.95
C GLN A 561 0.38 -10.62 -0.30
N VAL A 562 0.11 -10.72 1.01
CA VAL A 562 -0.04 -12.02 1.68
C VAL A 562 -1.12 -12.86 1.01
N LEU A 563 -2.31 -12.32 0.80
CA LEU A 563 -3.41 -13.04 0.15
C LEU A 563 -3.05 -13.54 -1.26
N TYR A 564 -2.30 -12.75 -2.04
CA TYR A 564 -1.79 -13.20 -3.33
C TYR A 564 -0.83 -14.40 -3.22
N LEU A 565 0.12 -14.33 -2.29
CA LEU A 565 1.17 -15.35 -2.14
C LEU A 565 0.57 -16.64 -1.58
N GLU A 566 -0.27 -16.53 -0.55
CA GLU A 566 -0.99 -17.64 0.08
C GLU A 566 -1.91 -18.36 -0.93
N ALA A 567 -2.69 -17.60 -1.71
CA ALA A 567 -3.56 -18.20 -2.73
C ALA A 567 -2.74 -18.99 -3.77
N HIS A 568 -1.60 -18.45 -4.20
CA HIS A 568 -0.74 -19.16 -5.15
C HIS A 568 -0.05 -20.38 -4.52
N ALA A 569 0.35 -20.29 -3.24
CA ALA A 569 0.97 -21.37 -2.49
C ALA A 569 0.09 -22.63 -2.42
N VAL A 570 -1.22 -22.45 -2.26
CA VAL A 570 -2.19 -23.55 -2.20
C VAL A 570 -2.72 -23.97 -3.59
N GLY A 571 -2.25 -23.32 -4.66
CA GLY A 571 -2.54 -23.69 -6.04
C GLY A 571 -3.78 -23.02 -6.66
N ILE A 572 -4.27 -21.94 -6.06
CA ILE A 572 -5.36 -21.12 -6.61
C ILE A 572 -4.84 -19.70 -6.91
N SER A 573 -5.73 -18.72 -7.05
CA SER A 573 -5.35 -17.33 -7.33
C SER A 573 -6.14 -16.35 -6.49
N ALA A 574 -5.72 -15.10 -6.55
CA ALA A 574 -6.41 -14.01 -5.90
C ALA A 574 -6.39 -12.77 -6.79
N THR A 575 -7.17 -11.76 -6.43
CA THR A 575 -7.01 -10.43 -6.98
C THR A 575 -7.45 -9.34 -6.02
N GLY A 576 -6.77 -8.21 -6.11
CA GLY A 576 -7.18 -6.97 -5.50
C GLY A 576 -8.33 -6.32 -6.26
N ILE A 577 -9.25 -5.74 -5.52
CA ILE A 577 -10.43 -5.06 -6.04
C ILE A 577 -10.39 -3.61 -5.54
N GLY A 578 -9.94 -2.71 -6.41
CA GLY A 578 -9.90 -1.28 -6.11
C GLY A 578 -11.26 -0.56 -6.23
N CYS A 579 -12.22 -1.17 -6.94
CA CYS A 579 -13.58 -0.64 -7.11
C CYS A 579 -14.56 -1.38 -6.19
N PHE A 580 -15.05 -0.65 -5.20
CA PHE A 580 -16.10 -1.09 -4.30
C PHE A 580 -16.91 0.14 -3.87
N PHE A 581 -18.17 -0.05 -3.50
CA PHE A 581 -19.00 1.02 -2.97
C PHE A 581 -18.74 1.20 -1.48
N ASP A 582 -17.99 2.24 -1.12
CA ASP A 582 -17.48 2.47 0.23
C ASP A 582 -18.61 2.49 1.29
N ASP A 583 -19.63 3.34 1.11
CA ASP A 583 -20.71 3.50 2.10
C ASP A 583 -21.67 2.29 2.15
N PRO A 584 -22.06 1.65 1.04
CA PRO A 584 -22.81 0.39 1.08
C PRO A 584 -22.12 -0.74 1.85
N VAL A 585 -20.77 -0.82 1.79
CA VAL A 585 -20.03 -1.76 2.64
C VAL A 585 -20.21 -1.41 4.11
N HIS A 586 -20.16 -0.12 4.46
CA HIS A 586 -20.38 0.35 5.83
C HIS A 586 -21.81 0.05 6.29
N GLU A 587 -22.82 0.28 5.46
CA GLU A 587 -24.22 -0.04 5.74
C GLU A 587 -24.43 -1.53 6.04
N VAL A 588 -23.82 -2.42 5.25
CA VAL A 588 -23.87 -3.88 5.47
C VAL A 588 -23.25 -4.25 6.81
N LEU A 589 -22.14 -3.63 7.18
CA LEU A 589 -21.46 -3.89 8.46
C LEU A 589 -22.08 -3.15 9.65
N GLY A 590 -22.90 -2.12 9.41
CA GLY A 590 -23.45 -1.22 10.42
C GLY A 590 -22.53 -0.07 10.84
N LEU A 591 -21.38 0.08 10.18
CA LEU A 591 -20.39 1.11 10.47
C LEU A 591 -20.95 2.51 10.18
N LYS A 592 -20.69 3.46 11.06
CA LYS A 592 -21.15 4.84 10.96
C LYS A 592 -19.99 5.81 11.15
N GLY A 593 -20.14 7.01 10.60
CA GLY A 593 -19.12 8.06 10.71
C GLY A 593 -17.81 7.66 10.02
N SER A 594 -16.69 8.00 10.66
CA SER A 594 -15.34 7.83 10.13
C SER A 594 -14.41 7.06 11.09
N GLU A 595 -14.96 6.46 12.14
CA GLU A 595 -14.19 5.63 13.09
C GLU A 595 -13.55 4.43 12.39
N PHE A 596 -14.34 3.72 11.59
CA PHE A 596 -13.87 2.62 10.76
C PHE A 596 -14.22 2.86 9.30
N GLN A 597 -13.28 2.65 8.38
CA GLN A 597 -13.51 2.82 6.94
C GLN A 597 -12.99 1.63 6.14
N SER A 598 -13.75 1.20 5.15
CA SER A 598 -13.31 0.23 4.14
C SER A 598 -12.31 0.88 3.17
N LEU A 599 -11.12 0.28 3.02
CA LEU A 599 -10.03 0.86 2.24
C LEU A 599 -9.66 0.04 0.99
N TYR A 600 -9.70 -1.29 1.08
CA TYR A 600 -9.31 -2.17 -0.02
C TYR A 600 -10.13 -3.45 -0.01
N HIS A 601 -10.41 -4.02 -1.18
CA HIS A 601 -11.14 -5.28 -1.30
C HIS A 601 -10.28 -6.31 -2.01
N PHE A 602 -10.58 -7.58 -1.78
CA PHE A 602 -9.84 -8.70 -2.33
C PHE A 602 -10.76 -9.89 -2.58
N THR A 603 -10.35 -10.81 -3.44
CA THR A 603 -11.04 -12.09 -3.67
C THR A 603 -10.02 -13.19 -3.89
N VAL A 604 -10.34 -14.40 -3.44
CA VAL A 604 -9.49 -15.59 -3.51
C VAL A 604 -10.33 -16.74 -4.06
N GLY A 605 -9.83 -17.43 -5.08
CA GLY A 605 -10.55 -18.52 -5.72
C GLY A 605 -9.80 -19.15 -6.90
N GLY A 606 -10.45 -20.12 -7.55
CA GLY A 606 -9.94 -20.73 -8.78
C GLY A 606 -9.94 -19.74 -9.94
N PRO A 607 -8.81 -19.51 -10.62
CA PRO A 607 -8.75 -18.54 -11.71
C PRO A 607 -9.36 -19.10 -13.00
N VAL A 608 -10.00 -18.24 -13.79
CA VAL A 608 -10.24 -18.52 -15.22
C VAL A 608 -8.97 -18.19 -16.02
N VAL A 609 -8.42 -19.18 -16.73
CA VAL A 609 -7.23 -18.99 -17.56
C VAL A 609 -7.62 -18.69 -19.01
N ASP A 610 -7.37 -17.45 -19.45
CA ASP A 610 -7.53 -17.09 -20.86
C ASP A 610 -6.35 -17.60 -21.70
N LYS A 611 -6.57 -18.74 -22.37
CA LYS A 611 -5.57 -19.40 -23.24
C LYS A 611 -5.19 -18.59 -24.48
N ARG A 612 -5.92 -17.51 -24.80
CA ARG A 612 -5.61 -16.62 -25.94
C ARG A 612 -4.48 -15.65 -25.62
N ILE A 613 -4.20 -15.40 -24.34
CA ILE A 613 -3.15 -14.48 -23.91
C ILE A 613 -1.82 -15.24 -23.86
N MET A 614 -0.90 -14.86 -24.74
CA MET A 614 0.45 -15.41 -24.75
C MET A 614 1.25 -14.86 -23.57
N SER A 615 2.06 -15.72 -22.94
CA SER A 615 3.01 -15.32 -21.91
C SER A 615 4.43 -15.40 -22.47
N LEU A 616 5.17 -14.29 -22.38
CA LEU A 616 6.56 -14.18 -22.78
C LEU A 616 7.46 -14.02 -21.54
N PRO A 617 8.74 -14.43 -21.63
CA PRO A 617 9.70 -14.26 -20.53
C PRO A 617 9.83 -12.79 -20.11
N ALA A 618 10.13 -12.55 -18.83
CA ALA A 618 10.34 -11.19 -18.32
C ALA A 618 11.45 -10.42 -19.04
N TYR A 619 12.55 -11.12 -19.33
CA TYR A 619 13.73 -10.62 -20.02
C TYR A 619 14.14 -11.67 -21.06
N PRO A 620 13.77 -11.51 -22.33
CA PRO A 620 13.96 -12.53 -23.38
C PRO A 620 15.43 -12.69 -23.85
N GLY A 621 16.37 -11.95 -23.24
CA GLY A 621 17.80 -11.99 -23.55
C GLY A 621 18.20 -11.07 -24.72
N PRO A 622 19.49 -10.78 -24.90
CA PRO A 622 19.99 -9.80 -25.88
C PRO A 622 19.74 -10.18 -27.35
N SER A 623 19.33 -11.42 -27.64
CA SER A 623 19.01 -11.90 -28.99
C SER A 623 17.54 -11.75 -29.39
N VAL A 624 16.69 -11.24 -28.49
CA VAL A 624 15.25 -11.11 -28.71
C VAL A 624 14.82 -9.75 -28.17
N ASP A 625 14.69 -8.75 -29.04
CA ASP A 625 13.98 -7.52 -28.66
C ASP A 625 12.49 -7.87 -28.48
N ALA A 626 11.96 -7.68 -27.26
CA ALA A 626 10.54 -7.76 -26.95
C ALA A 626 9.89 -6.38 -26.85
#